data_AF-A0A1L3MJ73-F1
#
_entry.id   AF-A0A1L3MJ73-F1
#
_cell.length_a   1.000
_cell.length_b   1.000
_cell.length_c   1.000
_cell.angle_alpha   90.00
_cell.angle_beta   90.00
_cell.angle_gamma   90.00
#
_symmetry.space_group_name_H-M   'P 1'
#
loop_
_entity.id
_entity.type
_entity.pdbx_description
1 polymer ?
#
loop_
_entity_poly.entity_id
_entity_poly.type
_entity_poly.pdbx_seq_one_letter_code
_entity_poly.pdbx_strand_id
1 'polypeptide(L)'
;MDLALALTTREQWLGWMPSTTNAWAAMTVTLPPSLLAGAAAWLVGAPRRSGAQEWLIASPRQLNSAAVWSVLWVALAGAVGHVITFAAMLILSSRAAPVDWAGSLPATAFTLVLIIAFSVLAASFGGWVGSILPTAAALPLGAALPYGLAVCSAFISRESPLAALFVHNAVPIAARSTTWVLLAQSVTYAAVAVWLLFLMTRHAKSSWMAWVVSASVAVTMFGGLPLVFPPGAEEPVCRSAASTVCVPRSQLAALDDLTTFTDDALADMPESMRPDYVIGSMPPPGRGAMVSVGSDKVVDRQQVIAMLGADSFEPPCATSTGDPSATLALLTWWWRAHDLPENEQVYPGGPVLAGEGAIVPTDSSRVDRVAVAERLSAMSRAERNRWFSVRADKIRSCSLTAADVR
;
A
#
# COMPACT_ATOMS: atom_id res chain seq x y z
N MET A 1 -12.84 2.68 -23.64
CA MET A 1 -14.00 3.54 -23.33
C MET A 1 -15.26 2.69 -23.08
N ASP A 2 -15.34 1.48 -23.64
CA ASP A 2 -16.51 0.60 -23.51
C ASP A 2 -16.64 -0.14 -22.16
N LEU A 3 -15.57 -0.31 -21.38
CA LEU A 3 -15.63 -1.01 -20.09
C LEU A 3 -16.36 -0.19 -18.99
N ALA A 4 -16.24 1.15 -19.03
CA ALA A 4 -16.88 2.03 -18.06
C ALA A 4 -18.40 2.17 -18.27
N LEU A 5 -18.90 1.78 -19.46
CA LEU A 5 -20.32 1.76 -19.81
C LEU A 5 -20.97 0.38 -19.57
N ALA A 6 -20.17 -0.67 -19.32
CA ALA A 6 -20.66 -2.03 -19.09
C ALA A 6 -21.02 -2.35 -17.63
N LEU A 7 -20.63 -1.50 -16.68
CA LEU A 7 -20.88 -1.68 -15.25
C LEU A 7 -22.22 -1.01 -14.89
N THR A 8 -23.31 -1.78 -14.92
CA THR A 8 -24.69 -1.27 -14.79
C THR A 8 -25.25 -1.34 -13.37
N THR A 9 -24.61 -2.08 -12.45
CA THR A 9 -25.05 -2.21 -11.05
C THR A 9 -24.03 -1.66 -10.05
N ARG A 10 -24.52 -1.08 -8.95
CA ARG A 10 -23.71 -0.49 -7.87
C ARG A 10 -22.67 -1.48 -7.29
N GLU A 11 -23.02 -2.76 -7.26
CA GLU A 11 -22.20 -3.87 -6.76
C GLU A 11 -20.98 -4.15 -7.66
N GLN A 12 -21.13 -4.04 -8.99
CA GLN A 12 -20.00 -4.21 -9.91
C GLN A 12 -18.98 -3.08 -9.80
N TRP A 13 -19.43 -1.86 -9.52
CA TRP A 13 -18.54 -0.73 -9.23
C TRP A 13 -17.79 -0.92 -7.91
N LEU A 14 -18.42 -1.53 -6.91
CA LEU A 14 -17.82 -1.76 -5.59
C LEU A 14 -16.60 -2.72 -5.63
N GLY A 15 -16.63 -3.75 -6.47
CA GLY A 15 -15.51 -4.69 -6.65
C GLY A 15 -14.31 -4.11 -7.41
N TRP A 16 -14.55 -3.16 -8.33
CA TRP A 16 -13.48 -2.55 -9.14
C TRP A 16 -12.95 -1.24 -8.57
N MET A 17 -13.71 -0.56 -7.72
CA MET A 17 -13.31 0.74 -7.19
C MET A 17 -12.00 0.71 -6.41
N PRO A 18 -11.64 -0.28 -5.57
CA PRO A 18 -10.41 -0.19 -4.79
C PRO A 18 -9.13 -0.34 -5.63
N SER A 19 -9.07 -1.30 -6.55
CA SER A 19 -7.92 -1.49 -7.44
C SER A 19 -7.75 -0.30 -8.38
N THR A 20 -8.87 0.26 -8.86
CA THR A 20 -8.85 1.51 -9.61
C THR A 20 -8.45 2.68 -8.71
N THR A 21 -9.02 2.86 -7.51
CA THR A 21 -8.69 3.94 -6.56
C THR A 21 -7.23 3.91 -6.16
N ASN A 22 -6.64 2.74 -5.88
CA ASN A 22 -5.23 2.59 -5.55
C ASN A 22 -4.34 2.81 -6.78
N ALA A 23 -4.72 2.33 -7.97
CA ALA A 23 -4.01 2.64 -9.21
C ALA A 23 -4.08 4.14 -9.55
N TRP A 24 -5.22 4.79 -9.32
CA TRP A 24 -5.43 6.23 -9.50
C TRP A 24 -4.69 7.06 -8.44
N ALA A 25 -4.63 6.59 -7.19
CA ALA A 25 -3.85 7.21 -6.12
C ALA A 25 -2.35 7.10 -6.43
N ALA A 26 -1.88 5.92 -6.83
CA ALA A 26 -0.50 5.72 -7.28
C ALA A 26 -0.18 6.57 -8.51
N MET A 27 -1.10 6.65 -9.48
CA MET A 27 -0.96 7.50 -10.65
C MET A 27 -0.89 8.98 -10.27
N THR A 28 -1.76 9.50 -9.40
CA THR A 28 -1.78 10.92 -9.02
C THR A 28 -0.51 11.37 -8.28
N VAL A 29 0.16 10.46 -7.55
CA VAL A 29 1.40 10.77 -6.82
C VAL A 29 2.66 10.61 -7.68
N THR A 30 2.63 9.83 -8.75
CA THR A 30 3.84 9.51 -9.52
C THR A 30 3.84 10.14 -10.91
N LEU A 31 2.86 9.81 -11.75
CA LEU A 31 2.92 10.07 -13.19
C LEU A 31 2.72 11.56 -13.53
N PRO A 32 1.63 12.25 -13.15
CA PRO A 32 1.46 13.68 -13.44
C PRO A 32 2.57 14.55 -12.83
N PRO A 33 2.96 14.39 -11.55
CA PRO A 33 4.09 15.15 -10.99
C PRO A 33 5.39 14.96 -11.77
N SER A 34 5.65 13.76 -12.29
CA SER A 34 6.84 13.50 -13.12
C SER A 34 6.78 14.22 -14.46
N LEU A 35 5.60 14.25 -15.10
CA LEU A 35 5.36 15.02 -16.32
C LEU A 35 5.49 16.53 -16.08
N LEU A 36 4.97 17.03 -14.97
CA LEU A 36 5.10 18.45 -14.58
C LEU A 36 6.56 18.84 -14.34
N ALA A 37 7.31 18.01 -13.61
CA ALA A 37 8.73 18.23 -13.38
C ALA A 37 9.52 18.21 -14.70
N GLY A 38 9.25 17.24 -15.58
CA GLY A 38 9.86 17.18 -16.91
C GLY A 38 9.51 18.39 -17.77
N ALA A 39 8.24 18.80 -17.80
CA ALA A 39 7.79 19.98 -18.54
C ALA A 39 8.43 21.28 -18.03
N ALA A 40 8.51 21.45 -16.70
CA ALA A 40 9.19 22.59 -16.09
C ALA A 40 10.69 22.59 -16.41
N ALA A 41 11.37 21.44 -16.31
CA ALA A 41 12.77 21.30 -16.70
C ALA A 41 13.00 21.64 -18.18
N TRP A 42 12.09 21.22 -19.05
CA TRP A 42 12.12 21.50 -20.48
C TRP A 42 11.93 22.99 -20.77
N LEU A 43 10.96 23.65 -20.13
CA LEU A 43 10.66 25.06 -20.36
C LEU A 43 11.76 25.97 -19.81
N VAL A 44 12.21 25.71 -18.57
CA VAL A 44 13.29 26.50 -17.94
C VAL A 44 14.63 26.28 -18.64
N GLY A 45 14.89 25.07 -19.15
CA GLY A 45 16.11 24.74 -19.90
C GLY A 45 16.11 25.23 -21.36
N ALA A 46 14.98 25.74 -21.88
CA ALA A 46 14.85 26.20 -23.26
C ALA A 46 15.96 27.16 -23.73
N PRO A 47 16.39 28.14 -22.91
CA PRO A 47 17.40 29.08 -23.36
C PRO A 47 18.81 28.50 -23.48
N ARG A 48 19.09 27.38 -22.80
CA ARG A 48 20.34 26.63 -23.00
C ARG A 48 20.35 25.90 -24.33
N ARG A 49 19.21 25.29 -24.69
CA ARG A 49 19.06 24.54 -25.93
C ARG A 49 19.19 25.43 -27.17
N SER A 50 18.74 26.67 -27.08
CA SER A 50 18.84 27.64 -28.17
C SER A 50 20.17 28.38 -28.22
N GLY A 51 21.15 28.05 -27.36
CA GLY A 51 22.42 28.78 -27.25
C GLY A 51 22.28 30.22 -26.74
N ALA A 52 21.09 30.61 -26.28
CA ALA A 52 20.80 31.96 -25.81
C ALA A 52 21.27 32.21 -24.37
N GLN A 53 21.73 31.19 -23.65
CA GLN A 53 22.04 31.30 -22.22
C GLN A 53 23.05 32.40 -21.90
N GLU A 54 24.10 32.56 -22.70
CA GLU A 54 25.13 33.58 -22.49
C GLU A 54 24.57 35.01 -22.66
N TRP A 55 23.73 35.20 -23.68
CA TRP A 55 23.00 36.46 -23.92
C TRP A 55 22.01 36.80 -22.80
N LEU A 56 21.45 35.76 -22.16
CA LEU A 56 20.46 35.91 -21.11
C LEU A 56 21.09 36.15 -19.74
N ILE A 57 22.30 35.64 -19.49
CA ILE A 57 23.09 35.97 -18.30
C ILE A 57 23.52 37.43 -18.32
N ALA A 58 23.77 37.99 -19.51
CA ALA A 58 24.10 39.41 -19.69
C ALA A 58 22.87 40.34 -19.63
N SER A 59 21.65 39.78 -19.61
CA SER A 59 20.39 40.53 -19.62
C SER A 59 19.87 40.81 -18.20
N PRO A 60 19.18 41.94 -17.97
CA PRO A 60 18.66 42.33 -16.65
C PRO A 60 17.65 41.31 -16.07
N ARG A 61 17.40 41.43 -14.74
CA ARG A 61 16.59 40.55 -13.85
C ARG A 61 15.27 39.96 -14.38
N GLN A 62 14.71 40.45 -15.49
CA GLN A 62 13.43 40.05 -16.08
C GLN A 62 13.36 38.59 -16.57
N LEU A 63 14.49 37.93 -16.82
CA LEU A 63 14.50 36.54 -17.31
C LEU A 63 14.39 35.49 -16.19
N ASN A 64 14.94 35.78 -15.02
CA ASN A 64 14.75 34.92 -13.85
C ASN A 64 13.26 34.91 -13.43
N SER A 65 12.54 36.03 -13.62
CA SER A 65 11.08 36.04 -13.46
C SER A 65 10.35 35.22 -14.51
N ALA A 66 10.79 35.18 -15.77
CA ALA A 66 10.15 34.38 -16.81
C ALA A 66 10.22 32.86 -16.54
N ALA A 67 11.35 32.39 -16.00
CA ALA A 67 11.52 31.00 -15.56
C ALA A 67 10.58 30.65 -14.40
N VAL A 68 10.45 31.53 -13.40
CA VAL A 68 9.50 31.36 -12.29
C VAL A 68 8.07 31.32 -12.80
N TRP A 69 7.68 32.23 -13.70
CA TRP A 69 6.34 32.24 -14.30
C TRP A 69 6.05 30.97 -15.10
N SER A 70 7.04 30.43 -15.82
CA SER A 70 6.88 29.16 -16.55
C SER A 70 6.61 28.00 -15.58
N VAL A 71 7.34 27.93 -14.47
CA VAL A 71 7.08 26.93 -13.42
C VAL A 71 5.68 27.08 -12.84
N LEU A 72 5.26 28.31 -12.52
CA LEU A 72 3.93 28.58 -11.96
C LEU A 72 2.80 28.21 -12.93
N TRP A 73 2.96 28.46 -14.24
CA TRP A 73 2.00 28.03 -15.26
C TRP A 73 1.90 26.52 -15.39
N VAL A 74 3.04 25.81 -15.37
CA VAL A 74 3.05 24.34 -15.36
C VAL A 74 2.36 23.81 -14.11
N ALA A 75 2.68 24.38 -12.93
CA ALA A 75 2.05 23.99 -11.68
C ALA A 75 0.54 24.25 -11.69
N LEU A 76 0.08 25.37 -12.25
CA LEU A 76 -1.35 25.68 -12.38
C LEU A 76 -2.06 24.69 -13.30
N ALA A 77 -1.49 24.40 -14.48
CA ALA A 77 -2.05 23.41 -15.40
C ALA A 77 -2.16 22.02 -14.74
N GLY A 78 -1.11 21.63 -14.00
CA GLY A 78 -1.11 20.42 -13.18
C GLY A 78 -2.19 20.43 -12.10
N ALA A 79 -2.32 21.52 -11.35
CA ALA A 79 -3.32 21.67 -10.30
C ALA A 79 -4.74 21.55 -10.85
N VAL A 80 -5.05 22.21 -11.98
CA VAL A 80 -6.36 22.11 -12.63
C VAL A 80 -6.66 20.68 -13.06
N GLY A 81 -5.69 20.00 -13.67
CA GLY A 81 -5.82 18.58 -14.04
C GLY A 81 -6.16 17.70 -12.84
N HIS A 82 -5.45 17.88 -11.72
CA HIS A 82 -5.72 17.13 -10.49
C HIS A 82 -7.07 17.47 -9.86
N VAL A 83 -7.51 18.73 -9.88
CA VAL A 83 -8.84 19.13 -9.40
C VAL A 83 -9.94 18.39 -10.18
N ILE A 84 -9.80 18.30 -11.52
CA ILE A 84 -10.76 17.59 -12.37
C ILE A 84 -10.78 16.09 -12.04
N THR A 85 -9.60 15.45 -11.95
CA THR A 85 -9.50 14.03 -11.59
C THR A 85 -10.05 13.75 -10.19
N PHE A 86 -9.75 14.61 -9.22
CA PHE A 86 -10.24 14.49 -7.85
C PHE A 86 -11.76 14.65 -7.77
N ALA A 87 -12.34 15.61 -8.50
CA ALA A 87 -13.78 15.79 -8.58
C ALA A 87 -14.48 14.57 -9.20
N ALA A 88 -13.93 14.01 -10.28
CA ALA A 88 -14.45 12.78 -10.89
C ALA A 88 -14.41 11.61 -9.88
N MET A 89 -13.32 11.49 -9.13
CA MET A 89 -13.15 10.46 -8.11
C MET A 89 -14.14 10.60 -6.94
N LEU A 90 -14.42 11.82 -6.48
CA LEU A 90 -15.43 12.07 -5.46
C LEU A 90 -16.84 11.68 -5.94
N ILE A 91 -17.16 11.97 -7.20
CA ILE A 91 -18.45 11.58 -7.81
C ILE A 91 -18.57 10.05 -7.88
N LEU A 92 -17.51 9.35 -8.28
CA LEU A 92 -17.50 7.89 -8.34
C LEU A 92 -17.59 7.26 -6.93
N SER A 93 -16.80 7.78 -5.98
CA SER A 93 -16.73 7.28 -4.61
C SER A 93 -18.02 7.49 -3.82
N SER A 94 -18.68 8.64 -4.00
CA SER A 94 -19.96 8.96 -3.36
C SER A 94 -21.11 8.08 -3.85
N ARG A 95 -21.02 7.56 -5.09
CA ARG A 95 -22.03 6.65 -5.65
C ARG A 95 -21.89 5.21 -5.18
N ALA A 96 -20.69 4.80 -4.78
CA ALA A 96 -20.43 3.41 -4.45
C ALA A 96 -20.25 3.16 -2.95
N ALA A 97 -19.69 4.07 -2.14
CA ALA A 97 -19.52 3.81 -0.71
C ALA A 97 -20.80 4.11 0.12
N PRO A 98 -21.16 3.25 1.09
CA PRO A 98 -22.21 3.52 2.09
C PRO A 98 -21.72 4.37 3.28
N VAL A 99 -20.48 4.88 3.24
CA VAL A 99 -19.87 5.64 4.33
C VAL A 99 -20.24 7.12 4.19
N ASP A 100 -20.71 7.72 5.27
CA ASP A 100 -21.16 9.10 5.32
C ASP A 100 -20.00 10.07 5.07
N TRP A 101 -19.84 10.53 3.83
CA TRP A 101 -18.74 11.43 3.42
C TRP A 101 -18.87 12.83 4.05
N ALA A 102 -20.00 13.17 4.65
CA ALA A 102 -20.25 14.49 5.25
C ALA A 102 -19.24 14.85 6.36
N GLY A 103 -18.81 13.88 7.18
CA GLY A 103 -17.78 14.08 8.22
C GLY A 103 -16.34 14.21 7.66
N SER A 104 -16.15 14.03 6.35
CA SER A 104 -14.85 13.94 5.69
C SER A 104 -14.45 15.16 4.87
N LEU A 105 -15.33 16.17 4.78
CA LEU A 105 -15.10 17.39 4.01
C LEU A 105 -13.76 18.08 4.32
N PRO A 106 -13.33 18.23 5.60
CA PRO A 106 -12.06 18.86 5.90
C PRO A 106 -10.87 18.06 5.37
N ALA A 107 -10.78 16.77 5.68
CA ALA A 107 -9.69 15.91 5.21
C ALA A 107 -9.64 15.86 3.68
N THR A 108 -10.80 15.76 3.03
CA THR A 108 -10.94 15.76 1.57
C THR A 108 -10.46 17.07 0.94
N ALA A 109 -10.80 18.23 1.53
CA ALA A 109 -10.32 19.52 1.08
C ALA A 109 -8.79 19.66 1.27
N PHE A 110 -8.26 19.19 2.40
CA PHE A 110 -6.82 19.24 2.65
C PHE A 110 -6.03 18.26 1.78
N THR A 111 -6.62 17.13 1.36
CA THR A 111 -6.02 16.26 0.33
C THR A 111 -5.85 17.01 -0.99
N LEU A 112 -6.85 17.82 -1.39
CA LEU A 112 -6.72 18.65 -2.59
C LEU A 112 -5.60 19.70 -2.45
N VAL A 113 -5.52 20.37 -1.29
CA VAL A 113 -4.43 21.32 -0.99
C VAL A 113 -3.06 20.64 -1.05
N LEU A 114 -2.94 19.43 -0.50
CA LEU A 114 -1.71 18.64 -0.53
C LEU A 114 -1.29 18.30 -1.96
N ILE A 115 -2.23 17.86 -2.80
CA ILE A 115 -1.96 17.53 -4.21
C ILE A 115 -1.50 18.76 -4.99
N ILE A 116 -2.10 19.93 -4.72
CA ILE A 116 -1.68 21.19 -5.32
C ILE A 116 -0.25 21.54 -4.86
N ALA A 117 0.02 21.49 -3.55
CA ALA A 117 1.34 21.77 -3.00
C ALA A 117 2.41 20.82 -3.58
N PHE A 118 2.08 19.54 -3.73
CA PHE A 118 2.97 18.55 -4.34
C PHE A 118 3.22 18.81 -5.83
N SER A 119 2.19 19.22 -6.59
CA SER A 119 2.34 19.61 -8.00
C SER A 119 3.26 20.82 -8.16
N VAL A 120 3.13 21.81 -7.27
CA VAL A 120 4.01 22.99 -7.23
C VAL A 120 5.44 22.58 -6.89
N LEU A 121 5.63 21.68 -5.92
CA LEU A 121 6.94 21.13 -5.57
C LEU A 121 7.60 20.41 -6.75
N ALA A 122 6.88 19.51 -7.43
CA ALA A 122 7.40 18.76 -8.57
C ALA A 122 7.82 19.68 -9.72
N ALA A 123 6.97 20.65 -10.08
CA ALA A 123 7.29 21.65 -11.09
C ALA A 123 8.49 22.53 -10.68
N SER A 124 8.57 22.92 -9.40
CA SER A 124 9.70 23.73 -8.88
C SER A 124 11.01 22.96 -8.88
N PHE A 125 10.98 21.67 -8.55
CA PHE A 125 12.15 20.80 -8.66
C PHE A 125 12.61 20.65 -10.11
N GLY A 126 11.68 20.35 -11.01
CA GLY A 126 11.97 20.27 -12.45
C GLY A 126 12.57 21.57 -12.99
N GLY A 127 11.97 22.71 -12.64
CA GLY A 127 12.48 24.03 -12.99
C GLY A 127 13.88 24.30 -12.42
N TRP A 128 14.12 23.94 -11.15
CA TRP A 128 15.43 24.07 -10.53
C TRP A 128 16.48 23.22 -11.21
N VAL A 129 16.21 21.93 -11.44
CA VAL A 129 17.13 21.03 -12.16
C VAL A 129 17.39 21.54 -13.58
N GLY A 130 16.35 21.98 -14.30
CA GLY A 130 16.47 22.61 -15.61
C GLY A 130 17.29 23.90 -15.61
N SER A 131 17.34 24.60 -14.48
CA SER A 131 18.14 25.81 -14.27
C SER A 131 19.61 25.55 -13.94
N ILE A 132 20.02 24.30 -13.65
CA ILE A 132 21.42 23.96 -13.31
C ILE A 132 22.05 22.93 -14.26
N LEU A 133 21.27 22.01 -14.83
CA LEU A 133 21.78 20.95 -15.69
C LEU A 133 21.46 21.17 -17.19
N PRO A 134 22.17 20.49 -18.10
CA PRO A 134 21.79 20.35 -19.49
C PRO A 134 20.45 19.62 -19.63
N THR A 135 19.64 19.95 -20.64
CA THR A 135 18.29 19.36 -20.81
C THR A 135 18.30 17.83 -20.88
N ALA A 136 19.32 17.24 -21.50
CA ALA A 136 19.47 15.78 -21.62
C ALA A 136 19.53 15.08 -20.26
N ALA A 137 20.11 15.73 -19.24
CA ALA A 137 20.15 15.21 -17.87
C ALA A 137 18.99 15.74 -17.01
N ALA A 138 18.52 16.97 -17.26
CA ALA A 138 17.51 17.62 -16.45
C ALA A 138 16.12 16.97 -16.57
N LEU A 139 15.76 16.49 -17.77
CA LEU A 139 14.51 15.77 -18.01
C LEU A 139 14.39 14.48 -17.19
N PRO A 140 15.31 13.49 -17.32
CA PRO A 140 15.20 12.24 -16.58
C PRO A 140 15.34 12.46 -15.07
N LEU A 141 16.21 13.37 -14.62
CA LEU A 141 16.35 13.68 -13.19
C LEU A 141 15.12 14.38 -12.62
N GLY A 142 14.54 15.34 -13.34
CA GLY A 142 13.30 16.01 -12.96
C GLY A 142 12.14 15.02 -12.82
N ALA A 143 12.00 14.13 -13.80
CA ALA A 143 10.96 13.09 -13.80
C ALA A 143 11.18 12.01 -12.73
N ALA A 144 12.41 11.81 -12.25
CA ALA A 144 12.71 10.76 -11.27
C ALA A 144 12.29 11.10 -9.83
N LEU A 145 12.17 12.38 -9.45
CA LEU A 145 11.88 12.77 -8.05
C LEU A 145 10.59 12.13 -7.51
N PRO A 146 9.43 12.19 -8.20
CA PRO A 146 8.19 11.62 -7.67
C PRO A 146 8.26 10.10 -7.53
N TYR A 147 8.98 9.43 -8.45
CA TYR A 147 9.25 7.98 -8.34
C TYR A 147 10.17 7.67 -7.15
N GLY A 148 11.24 8.45 -6.96
CA GLY A 148 12.14 8.29 -5.81
C GLY A 148 11.41 8.45 -4.48
N LEU A 149 10.54 9.45 -4.35
CA LEU A 149 9.71 9.65 -3.16
C LEU A 149 8.73 8.49 -2.93
N ALA A 150 8.13 7.95 -3.99
CA ALA A 150 7.25 6.78 -3.89
C ALA A 150 7.99 5.51 -3.49
N VAL A 151 9.23 5.31 -3.98
CA VAL A 151 10.08 4.20 -3.56
C VAL A 151 10.49 4.35 -2.09
N CYS A 152 10.94 5.54 -1.68
CA CYS A 152 11.28 5.80 -0.28
C CYS A 152 10.10 5.56 0.67
N SER A 153 8.88 5.94 0.28
CA SER A 153 7.69 5.74 1.11
C SER A 153 7.31 4.26 1.27
N ALA A 154 7.73 3.39 0.35
CA ALA A 154 7.54 1.94 0.47
C ALA A 154 8.49 1.29 1.49
N PHE A 155 9.67 1.87 1.71
CA PHE A 155 10.68 1.34 2.64
C PHE A 155 10.58 1.91 4.07
N ILE A 156 9.82 3.00 4.26
CA ILE A 156 9.65 3.62 5.58
C ILE A 156 8.44 2.99 6.28
N SER A 157 8.67 2.44 7.48
CA SER A 157 7.58 1.95 8.34
C SER A 157 6.55 3.06 8.57
N ARG A 158 5.26 2.74 8.44
CA ARG A 158 4.14 3.68 8.65
C ARG A 158 4.10 4.27 10.06
N GLU A 159 4.72 3.58 11.02
CA GLU A 159 4.83 4.01 12.42
C GLU A 159 6.03 4.94 12.65
N SER A 160 6.91 5.09 11.66
CA SER A 160 8.04 6.01 11.74
C SER A 160 7.58 7.47 11.68
N PRO A 161 8.14 8.38 12.48
CA PRO A 161 7.93 9.82 12.33
C PRO A 161 8.27 10.35 10.92
N LEU A 162 9.16 9.65 10.19
CA LEU A 162 9.51 9.98 8.82
C LEU A 162 8.36 9.69 7.84
N ALA A 163 7.47 8.75 8.15
CA ALA A 163 6.30 8.43 7.33
C ALA A 163 5.38 9.65 7.14
N ALA A 164 5.33 10.55 8.14
CA ALA A 164 4.56 11.78 8.06
C ALA A 164 5.05 12.75 6.98
N LEU A 165 6.24 12.56 6.40
CA LEU A 165 6.77 13.38 5.30
C LEU A 165 6.36 12.89 3.91
N PHE A 166 5.79 11.68 3.79
CA PHE A 166 5.50 11.06 2.49
C PHE A 166 4.00 10.88 2.27
N VAL A 167 3.60 10.89 1.00
CA VAL A 167 2.27 10.43 0.58
C VAL A 167 2.33 8.91 0.45
N HIS A 168 1.57 8.18 1.27
CA HIS A 168 1.49 6.73 1.18
C HIS A 168 0.42 6.31 0.16
N ASN A 169 0.83 5.51 -0.83
CA ASN A 169 -0.06 5.01 -1.89
C ASN A 169 -0.86 3.77 -1.47
N ALA A 170 -0.54 3.16 -0.33
CA ALA A 170 -1.11 1.90 0.16
C ALA A 170 -2.00 2.09 1.40
N VAL A 171 -2.62 3.26 1.55
CA VAL A 171 -3.51 3.51 2.68
C VAL A 171 -4.78 2.67 2.46
N PRO A 172 -5.19 1.82 3.42
CA PRO A 172 -6.47 1.13 3.34
C PRO A 172 -7.55 2.18 3.16
N ILE A 173 -8.54 1.96 2.29
CA ILE A 173 -9.70 2.88 2.14
C ILE A 173 -10.37 3.19 3.50
N ALA A 174 -10.14 2.34 4.51
CA ALA A 174 -10.58 2.50 5.89
C ALA A 174 -9.81 3.54 6.71
N ALA A 175 -8.57 3.88 6.36
CA ALA A 175 -7.72 4.81 7.11
C ALA A 175 -7.53 6.12 6.33
N ARG A 176 -7.42 7.24 7.04
CA ARG A 176 -7.24 8.56 6.41
C ARG A 176 -6.13 9.32 7.09
N SER A 177 -5.41 10.14 6.33
CA SER A 177 -4.51 11.10 6.94
C SER A 177 -5.25 12.11 7.79
N THR A 178 -4.70 12.41 8.97
CA THR A 178 -5.27 13.44 9.82
C THR A 178 -5.18 14.79 9.11
N THR A 179 -6.18 15.64 9.34
CA THR A 179 -6.20 17.01 8.81
C THR A 179 -4.91 17.77 9.16
N TRP A 180 -4.39 17.55 10.37
CA TRP A 180 -3.13 18.13 10.82
C TRP A 180 -1.91 17.66 10.00
N VAL A 181 -1.77 16.35 9.76
CA VAL A 181 -0.68 15.81 8.95
C VAL A 181 -0.76 16.30 7.51
N LEU A 182 -1.96 16.30 6.90
CA LEU A 182 -2.17 16.85 5.55
C LEU A 182 -1.79 18.33 5.47
N LEU A 183 -2.15 19.13 6.47
CA LEU A 183 -1.78 20.54 6.56
C LEU A 183 -0.26 20.71 6.69
N ALA A 184 0.38 19.98 7.62
CA ALA A 184 1.81 20.06 7.85
C ALA A 184 2.62 19.66 6.60
N GLN A 185 2.23 18.56 5.93
CA GLN A 185 2.81 18.14 4.66
C GLN A 185 2.63 19.21 3.56
N SER A 186 1.44 19.80 3.45
CA SER A 186 1.17 20.86 2.47
C SER A 186 2.07 22.08 2.69
N VAL A 187 2.23 22.51 3.95
CA VAL A 187 3.13 23.61 4.33
C VAL A 187 4.58 23.26 4.01
N THR A 188 5.00 22.02 4.29
CA THR A 188 6.37 21.55 4.00
C THR A 188 6.65 21.54 2.51
N TYR A 189 5.78 20.96 1.69
CA TYR A 189 5.95 20.94 0.24
C TYR A 189 5.94 22.35 -0.36
N ALA A 190 5.05 23.23 0.12
CA ALA A 190 5.04 24.63 -0.30
C ALA A 190 6.34 25.36 0.09
N ALA A 191 6.84 25.15 1.31
CA ALA A 191 8.09 25.77 1.78
C ALA A 191 9.30 25.31 0.94
N VAL A 192 9.39 24.01 0.65
CA VAL A 192 10.46 23.45 -0.20
C VAL A 192 10.34 23.99 -1.63
N ALA A 193 9.13 24.07 -2.18
CA ALA A 193 8.91 24.63 -3.52
C ALA A 193 9.34 26.09 -3.61
N VAL A 194 8.95 26.91 -2.64
CA VAL A 194 9.36 28.32 -2.54
C VAL A 194 10.88 28.43 -2.44
N TRP A 195 11.53 27.59 -1.64
CA TRP A 195 12.98 27.56 -1.54
C TRP A 195 13.66 27.21 -2.87
N LEU A 196 13.16 26.23 -3.61
CA LEU A 196 13.66 25.87 -4.94
C LEU A 196 13.52 27.03 -5.95
N LEU A 197 12.39 27.76 -5.93
CA LEU A 197 12.20 28.97 -6.74
C LEU A 197 13.19 30.09 -6.35
N PHE A 198 13.50 30.25 -5.06
CA PHE A 198 14.53 31.19 -4.61
C PHE A 198 15.94 30.79 -5.06
N LEU A 199 16.26 29.48 -5.06
CA LEU A 199 17.52 28.98 -5.58
C LEU A 199 17.66 29.24 -7.09
N MET A 200 16.58 29.06 -7.86
CA MET A 200 16.55 29.39 -9.30
C MET A 200 16.86 30.86 -9.58
N THR A 201 16.34 31.76 -8.74
CA THR A 201 16.50 33.21 -8.92
C THR A 201 17.82 33.76 -8.37
N ARG A 202 18.66 32.90 -7.76
CA ARG A 202 19.97 33.23 -7.16
C ARG A 202 19.93 34.39 -6.15
N HIS A 203 18.83 34.55 -5.42
CA HIS A 203 18.74 35.58 -4.39
C HIS A 203 19.56 35.21 -3.14
N ALA A 204 20.36 36.16 -2.64
CA ALA A 204 21.17 36.03 -1.42
C ALA A 204 20.35 35.70 -0.15
N LYS A 205 19.02 35.81 -0.23
CA LYS A 205 18.06 35.44 0.81
C LYS A 205 17.69 33.93 0.79
N SER A 206 18.47 33.01 0.21
CA SER A 206 18.12 31.57 0.25
C SER A 206 18.44 30.89 1.59
N SER A 207 19.32 31.48 2.41
CA SER A 207 19.78 30.88 3.67
C SER A 207 18.72 30.89 4.78
N TRP A 208 17.92 31.96 4.92
CA TRP A 208 16.80 31.99 5.89
C TRP A 208 15.67 31.02 5.49
N MET A 209 15.49 30.77 4.18
CA MET A 209 14.55 29.77 3.70
C MET A 209 14.93 28.35 4.12
N ALA A 210 16.22 28.03 4.24
CA ALA A 210 16.64 26.73 4.76
C ALA A 210 16.15 26.50 6.20
N TRP A 211 16.12 27.55 7.04
CA TRP A 211 15.55 27.46 8.39
C TRP A 211 14.04 27.25 8.37
N VAL A 212 13.31 27.95 7.49
CA VAL A 212 11.85 27.79 7.33
C VAL A 212 11.50 26.38 6.86
N VAL A 213 12.25 25.84 5.89
CA VAL A 213 12.10 24.45 5.42
C VAL A 213 12.44 23.45 6.53
N SER A 214 13.52 23.68 7.27
CA SER A 214 13.91 22.79 8.37
C SER A 214 12.85 22.77 9.47
N ALA A 215 12.27 23.93 9.80
CA ALA A 215 11.20 24.06 10.77
C ALA A 215 9.91 23.38 10.30
N SER A 216 9.51 23.51 9.03
CA SER A 216 8.31 22.85 8.50
C SER A 216 8.46 21.33 8.47
N VAL A 217 9.64 20.83 8.06
CA VAL A 217 9.98 19.40 8.13
C VAL A 217 9.88 18.89 9.58
N ALA A 218 10.48 19.61 10.54
CA ALA A 218 10.41 19.24 11.95
C ALA A 218 8.97 19.19 12.46
N VAL A 219 8.15 20.22 12.20
CA VAL A 219 6.72 20.25 12.59
C VAL A 219 5.95 19.07 11.99
N THR A 220 6.26 18.70 10.75
CA THR A 220 5.61 17.56 10.08
C THR A 220 6.00 16.24 10.74
N MET A 221 7.28 16.06 11.10
CA MET A 221 7.76 14.86 11.80
C MET A 221 7.16 14.71 13.20
N PHE A 222 6.88 15.81 13.90
CA PHE A 222 6.22 15.78 15.22
C PHE A 222 4.69 15.62 15.16
N GLY A 223 4.10 15.52 13.95
CA GLY A 223 2.65 15.45 13.75
C GLY A 223 1.95 14.18 14.22
N GLY A 224 2.68 13.13 14.61
CA GLY A 224 2.13 11.87 15.11
C GLY A 224 1.73 10.87 14.01
N LEU A 225 0.91 9.87 14.37
CA LEU A 225 0.48 8.80 13.46
C LEU A 225 -0.24 9.39 12.24
N PRO A 226 0.16 9.01 11.01
CA PRO A 226 -0.36 9.62 9.80
C PRO A 226 -1.75 9.12 9.43
N LEU A 227 -2.40 8.28 10.24
CA LEU A 227 -3.65 7.61 9.90
C LEU A 227 -4.65 7.64 11.05
N VAL A 228 -5.90 7.97 10.73
CA VAL A 228 -7.08 7.87 11.61
C VAL A 228 -8.21 7.19 10.84
N PHE A 229 -8.88 6.25 11.51
CA PHE A 229 -10.05 5.57 10.97
C PHE A 229 -11.30 6.43 11.19
N PRO A 230 -12.21 6.54 10.20
CA PRO A 230 -13.49 7.20 10.40
C PRO A 230 -14.24 6.57 11.59
N PRO A 231 -15.01 7.36 12.36
CA PRO A 231 -15.87 6.81 13.42
C PRO A 231 -16.75 5.68 12.88
N GLY A 232 -16.76 4.54 13.56
CA GLY A 232 -17.51 3.35 13.15
C GLY A 232 -16.90 2.53 12.00
N ALA A 233 -15.77 2.94 11.41
CA ALA A 233 -15.14 2.20 10.32
C ALA A 233 -14.53 0.86 10.75
N GLU A 234 -14.16 0.75 12.02
CA GLU A 234 -13.61 -0.46 12.65
C GLU A 234 -14.67 -1.31 13.36
N GLU A 235 -15.95 -0.86 13.39
CA GLU A 235 -17.03 -1.67 13.97
C GLU A 235 -17.04 -3.05 13.30
N PRO A 236 -16.95 -4.15 14.07
CA PRO A 236 -16.94 -5.48 13.50
C PRO A 236 -18.33 -5.80 12.95
N VAL A 237 -18.40 -6.13 11.67
CA VAL A 237 -19.58 -6.72 11.04
C VAL A 237 -19.26 -8.18 10.79
N CYS A 238 -20.02 -9.06 11.44
CA CYS A 238 -19.80 -10.50 11.38
C CYS A 238 -20.94 -11.20 10.64
N ARG A 239 -20.60 -12.27 9.94
CA ARG A 239 -21.54 -13.25 9.41
C ARG A 239 -21.24 -14.61 10.04
N SER A 240 -22.25 -15.24 10.59
CA SER A 240 -22.16 -16.60 11.11
C SER A 240 -22.41 -17.61 9.99
N ALA A 241 -21.40 -18.41 9.67
CA ALA A 241 -21.51 -19.57 8.78
C ALA A 241 -20.86 -20.80 9.43
N ALA A 242 -19.93 -21.50 8.78
CA ALA A 242 -19.17 -22.60 9.40
C ALA A 242 -18.15 -22.11 10.44
N SER A 243 -17.64 -20.89 10.25
CA SER A 243 -16.92 -20.09 11.25
C SER A 243 -17.56 -18.70 11.32
N THR A 244 -17.28 -17.94 12.39
CA THR A 244 -17.72 -16.54 12.44
C THR A 244 -16.73 -15.69 11.68
N VAL A 245 -17.11 -15.22 10.49
CA VAL A 245 -16.27 -14.35 9.66
C VAL A 245 -16.61 -12.90 9.99
N CYS A 246 -15.63 -12.15 10.47
CA CYS A 246 -15.79 -10.75 10.85
C CYS A 246 -14.87 -9.86 10.03
N VAL A 247 -15.42 -8.77 9.51
CA VAL A 247 -14.64 -7.69 8.88
C VAL A 247 -14.97 -6.36 9.55
N PRO A 248 -14.03 -5.41 9.61
CA PRO A 248 -14.39 -4.04 9.96
C PRO A 248 -15.42 -3.51 8.96
N ARG A 249 -16.36 -2.67 9.40
CA ARG A 249 -17.43 -2.11 8.57
C ARG A 249 -16.93 -1.43 7.28
N SER A 250 -15.72 -0.88 7.32
CA SER A 250 -15.02 -0.31 6.15
C SER A 250 -14.71 -1.34 5.03
N GLN A 251 -14.69 -2.63 5.35
CA GLN A 251 -14.49 -3.77 4.46
C GLN A 251 -15.77 -4.59 4.25
N LEU A 252 -16.95 -4.07 4.59
CA LEU A 252 -18.21 -4.81 4.47
C LEU A 252 -18.46 -5.42 3.08
N ALA A 253 -18.00 -4.75 2.02
CA ALA A 253 -18.13 -5.25 0.65
C ALA A 253 -17.34 -6.55 0.39
N ALA A 254 -16.28 -6.80 1.16
CA ALA A 254 -15.48 -8.03 1.07
C ALA A 254 -16.06 -9.17 1.91
N LEU A 255 -17.07 -8.91 2.77
CA LEU A 255 -17.58 -9.90 3.71
C LEU A 255 -18.19 -11.11 2.99
N ASP A 256 -18.88 -10.90 1.87
CA ASP A 256 -19.55 -11.98 1.13
C ASP A 256 -18.52 -12.94 0.51
N ASP A 257 -17.57 -12.40 -0.25
CA ASP A 257 -16.50 -13.17 -0.89
C ASP A 257 -15.60 -13.83 0.16
N LEU A 258 -15.22 -13.10 1.21
CA LEU A 258 -14.42 -13.65 2.31
C LEU A 258 -15.15 -14.79 3.01
N THR A 259 -16.45 -14.64 3.29
CA THR A 259 -17.24 -15.72 3.91
C THR A 259 -17.28 -16.94 3.00
N THR A 260 -17.56 -16.74 1.71
CA THR A 260 -17.66 -17.81 0.71
C THR A 260 -16.34 -18.58 0.57
N PHE A 261 -15.23 -17.87 0.37
CA PHE A 261 -13.92 -18.51 0.21
C PHE A 261 -13.43 -19.15 1.51
N THR A 262 -13.76 -18.57 2.65
CA THR A 262 -13.49 -19.18 3.96
C THR A 262 -14.28 -20.48 4.11
N ASP A 263 -15.58 -20.49 3.85
CA ASP A 263 -16.41 -21.68 3.98
C ASP A 263 -15.96 -22.80 3.02
N ASP A 264 -15.61 -22.46 1.78
CA ASP A 264 -15.04 -23.39 0.81
C ASP A 264 -13.73 -24.00 1.33
N ALA A 265 -12.81 -23.18 1.85
CA ALA A 265 -11.53 -23.64 2.39
C ALA A 265 -11.72 -24.50 3.66
N LEU A 266 -12.63 -24.10 4.54
CA LEU A 266 -12.92 -24.81 5.79
C LEU A 266 -13.60 -26.17 5.54
N ALA A 267 -14.23 -26.37 4.39
CA ALA A 267 -14.74 -27.68 3.99
C ALA A 267 -13.61 -28.73 3.97
N ASP A 268 -12.45 -28.38 3.43
CA ASP A 268 -11.30 -29.28 3.33
C ASP A 268 -10.42 -29.29 4.59
N MET A 269 -10.57 -28.28 5.45
CA MET A 269 -9.88 -28.21 6.72
C MET A 269 -10.41 -29.25 7.73
N PRO A 270 -9.53 -29.99 8.42
CA PRO A 270 -9.91 -30.90 9.48
C PRO A 270 -10.70 -30.19 10.59
N GLU A 271 -11.77 -30.79 11.09
CA GLU A 271 -12.66 -30.16 12.08
C GLU A 271 -11.93 -29.70 13.34
N SER A 272 -10.96 -30.48 13.81
CA SER A 272 -10.14 -30.13 14.96
C SER A 272 -9.19 -28.97 14.69
N MET A 273 -9.00 -28.53 13.44
CA MET A 273 -8.12 -27.40 13.10
C MET A 273 -8.90 -26.14 12.73
N ARG A 274 -10.21 -26.24 12.45
CA ARG A 274 -11.05 -25.09 12.09
C ARG A 274 -10.99 -23.98 13.15
N PRO A 275 -10.77 -22.72 12.75
CA PRO A 275 -10.86 -21.57 13.65
C PRO A 275 -12.32 -21.27 14.01
N ASP A 276 -12.55 -20.75 15.22
CA ASP A 276 -13.89 -20.32 15.65
C ASP A 276 -14.25 -18.95 15.02
N TYR A 277 -13.22 -18.12 14.78
CA TYR A 277 -13.31 -16.80 14.15
C TYR A 277 -12.33 -16.66 12.99
N VAL A 278 -12.76 -16.02 11.90
CA VAL A 278 -11.86 -15.55 10.83
C VAL A 278 -12.01 -14.05 10.72
N ILE A 279 -10.92 -13.29 10.91
CA ILE A 279 -10.98 -11.82 10.95
C ILE A 279 -10.08 -11.18 9.90
N GLY A 280 -10.66 -10.23 9.15
CA GLY A 280 -10.04 -9.57 8.01
C GLY A 280 -8.84 -8.65 8.31
N SER A 281 -8.75 -8.09 9.53
CA SER A 281 -7.79 -7.01 9.86
C SER A 281 -7.64 -6.69 11.36
N MET A 282 -8.21 -7.48 12.27
CA MET A 282 -8.11 -7.24 13.72
C MET A 282 -7.77 -8.54 14.46
N PRO A 283 -7.09 -8.48 15.62
CA PRO A 283 -6.82 -9.67 16.41
C PRO A 283 -8.14 -10.35 16.80
N PRO A 284 -8.25 -11.68 16.65
CA PRO A 284 -9.45 -12.39 17.07
C PRO A 284 -9.64 -12.29 18.59
N PRO A 285 -10.88 -12.12 19.08
CA PRO A 285 -11.17 -12.06 20.52
C PRO A 285 -10.97 -13.41 21.25
N GLY A 286 -10.58 -14.46 20.51
CA GLY A 286 -10.38 -15.81 20.98
C GLY A 286 -9.64 -16.63 19.93
N ARG A 287 -9.95 -17.92 19.81
CA ARG A 287 -9.34 -18.81 18.82
C ARG A 287 -9.79 -18.41 17.41
N GLY A 288 -8.92 -17.73 16.66
CA GLY A 288 -9.24 -17.32 15.31
C GLY A 288 -8.03 -17.26 14.38
N ALA A 289 -8.32 -17.26 13.09
CA ALA A 289 -7.36 -16.98 12.02
C ALA A 289 -7.52 -15.52 11.58
N MET A 290 -6.40 -14.87 11.30
CA MET A 290 -6.33 -13.51 10.78
C MET A 290 -6.00 -13.53 9.30
N VAL A 291 -7.03 -13.51 8.47
CA VAL A 291 -6.85 -13.41 7.02
C VAL A 291 -6.75 -11.93 6.66
N SER A 292 -5.59 -11.46 6.23
CA SER A 292 -5.45 -10.08 5.77
C SER A 292 -6.23 -9.90 4.47
N VAL A 293 -7.29 -9.11 4.54
CA VAL A 293 -7.92 -8.56 3.34
C VAL A 293 -7.05 -7.40 2.88
N GLY A 294 -6.38 -7.57 1.74
CA GLY A 294 -5.52 -6.54 1.17
C GLY A 294 -6.23 -5.19 1.03
N SER A 295 -5.45 -4.10 0.93
CA SER A 295 -5.97 -2.74 0.72
C SER A 295 -6.87 -2.59 -0.51
N ASP A 296 -6.80 -3.56 -1.43
CA ASP A 296 -7.54 -3.61 -2.68
C ASP A 296 -8.97 -4.16 -2.55
N LYS A 297 -9.44 -4.54 -1.34
CA LYS A 297 -10.80 -5.10 -1.05
C LYS A 297 -11.34 -6.18 -2.02
N VAL A 298 -10.56 -6.59 -3.00
CA VAL A 298 -10.72 -7.79 -3.81
C VAL A 298 -10.16 -8.88 -2.94
N VAL A 299 -11.04 -9.77 -2.53
CA VAL A 299 -10.64 -10.94 -1.76
C VAL A 299 -10.05 -11.93 -2.76
N ASP A 300 -8.74 -12.12 -2.72
CA ASP A 300 -8.10 -13.17 -3.51
C ASP A 300 -8.32 -14.51 -2.81
N ARG A 301 -9.00 -15.44 -3.50
CA ARG A 301 -9.30 -16.78 -2.97
C ARG A 301 -8.02 -17.54 -2.59
N GLN A 302 -6.97 -17.48 -3.41
CA GLN A 302 -5.70 -18.16 -3.13
C GLN A 302 -5.02 -17.57 -1.90
N GLN A 303 -5.04 -16.23 -1.77
CA GLN A 303 -4.53 -15.56 -0.58
C GLN A 303 -5.30 -15.96 0.69
N VAL A 304 -6.64 -15.97 0.66
CA VAL A 304 -7.46 -16.38 1.81
C VAL A 304 -7.11 -17.81 2.23
N ILE A 305 -7.08 -18.74 1.29
CA ILE A 305 -6.74 -20.14 1.56
C ILE A 305 -5.33 -20.25 2.15
N ALA A 306 -4.35 -19.59 1.52
CA ALA A 306 -2.97 -19.59 1.98
C ALA A 306 -2.85 -19.08 3.43
N MET A 307 -3.47 -17.94 3.74
CA MET A 307 -3.42 -17.34 5.07
C MET A 307 -4.16 -18.18 6.12
N LEU A 308 -5.30 -18.80 5.77
CA LEU A 308 -6.00 -19.73 6.66
C LEU A 308 -5.12 -20.93 7.04
N GLY A 309 -4.37 -21.47 6.08
CA GLY A 309 -3.41 -22.55 6.32
C GLY A 309 -2.24 -22.09 7.20
N ALA A 310 -1.64 -20.95 6.86
CA ALA A 310 -0.56 -20.36 7.63
C ALA A 310 -0.99 -20.12 9.09
N ASP A 311 -2.09 -19.43 9.34
CA ASP A 311 -2.52 -19.16 10.71
C ASP A 311 -2.93 -20.43 11.49
N SER A 312 -3.42 -21.45 10.79
CA SER A 312 -3.85 -22.71 11.43
C SER A 312 -2.70 -23.66 11.74
N PHE A 313 -1.62 -23.64 10.95
CA PHE A 313 -0.50 -24.59 11.07
C PHE A 313 0.83 -23.94 11.50
N GLU A 314 0.96 -22.61 11.36
CA GLU A 314 2.18 -21.81 11.60
C GLU A 314 2.17 -20.90 12.86
N PRO A 315 1.28 -21.01 13.89
CA PRO A 315 1.40 -20.12 15.06
C PRO A 315 2.81 -20.29 15.70
N PRO A 316 3.30 -19.38 16.57
CA PRO A 316 4.67 -18.83 16.59
C PRO A 316 5.78 -19.87 16.83
N CYS A 317 6.03 -20.72 15.84
CA CYS A 317 7.07 -21.74 15.87
C CYS A 317 8.38 -21.23 15.25
N ALA A 318 8.39 -20.03 14.67
CA ALA A 318 9.61 -19.35 14.22
C ALA A 318 10.51 -18.89 15.39
N THR A 319 9.96 -18.80 16.61
CA THR A 319 10.65 -18.29 17.81
C THR A 319 10.63 -19.26 19.01
N SER A 320 10.09 -20.47 18.86
CA SER A 320 9.95 -21.46 19.96
C SER A 320 10.50 -22.84 19.59
N THR A 321 10.68 -23.71 20.59
CA THR A 321 11.37 -25.02 20.58
C THR A 321 10.73 -26.13 19.72
N GLY A 322 9.82 -25.81 18.79
CA GLY A 322 9.15 -26.77 17.92
C GLY A 322 10.05 -27.25 16.76
N ASP A 323 9.68 -28.37 16.10
CA ASP A 323 10.39 -28.84 14.91
C ASP A 323 9.84 -28.14 13.64
N PRO A 324 10.58 -27.17 13.04
CA PRO A 324 10.11 -26.43 11.88
C PRO A 324 9.89 -27.31 10.64
N SER A 325 10.46 -28.52 10.62
CA SER A 325 10.28 -29.48 9.53
C SER A 325 8.89 -30.10 9.52
N ALA A 326 8.29 -30.32 10.69
CA ALA A 326 6.96 -30.91 10.82
C ALA A 326 5.86 -29.91 10.46
N THR A 327 6.00 -28.65 10.91
CA THR A 327 5.09 -27.55 10.51
C THR A 327 5.12 -27.30 9.02
N LEU A 328 6.30 -27.24 8.40
CA LEU A 328 6.35 -27.01 6.95
C LEU A 328 5.73 -28.16 6.15
N ALA A 329 5.81 -29.40 6.63
CA ALA A 329 5.15 -30.53 5.97
C ALA A 329 3.61 -30.40 5.95
N LEU A 330 3.01 -29.86 7.03
CA LEU A 330 1.58 -29.56 7.07
C LEU A 330 1.21 -28.41 6.13
N LEU A 331 2.03 -27.37 6.05
CA LEU A 331 1.84 -26.27 5.10
C LEU A 331 1.96 -26.74 3.64
N THR A 332 2.95 -27.58 3.32
CA THR A 332 3.10 -28.18 2.00
C THR A 332 1.88 -29.03 1.62
N TRP A 333 1.33 -29.82 2.55
CA TRP A 333 0.09 -30.54 2.32
C TRP A 333 -1.08 -29.59 2.01
N TRP A 334 -1.27 -28.55 2.82
CA TRP A 334 -2.34 -27.57 2.64
C TRP A 334 -2.24 -26.85 1.29
N TRP A 335 -1.02 -26.43 0.90
CA TRP A 335 -0.79 -25.79 -0.40
C TRP A 335 -1.17 -26.70 -1.57
N ARG A 336 -0.73 -27.97 -1.53
CA ARG A 336 -1.05 -28.95 -2.57
C ARG A 336 -2.53 -29.30 -2.61
N ALA A 337 -3.20 -29.37 -1.46
CA ALA A 337 -4.63 -29.66 -1.39
C ALA A 337 -5.49 -28.58 -2.07
N HIS A 338 -4.94 -27.37 -2.23
CA HIS A 338 -5.62 -26.23 -2.83
C HIS A 338 -4.94 -25.67 -4.09
N ASP A 339 -4.05 -26.47 -4.72
CA ASP A 339 -3.34 -26.10 -5.96
C ASP A 339 -2.62 -24.73 -5.89
N LEU A 340 -2.03 -24.42 -4.72
CA LEU A 340 -1.27 -23.19 -4.51
C LEU A 340 0.19 -23.33 -4.94
N PRO A 341 0.84 -22.29 -5.50
CA PRO A 341 2.23 -22.38 -5.91
C PRO A 341 3.16 -22.48 -4.68
N GLU A 342 4.09 -23.44 -4.71
CA GLU A 342 5.05 -23.68 -3.61
C GLU A 342 6.33 -22.84 -3.75
N ASN A 343 6.63 -22.36 -4.97
CA ASN A 343 7.90 -21.74 -5.34
C ASN A 343 7.91 -20.21 -5.35
N GLU A 344 6.81 -19.58 -4.98
CA GLU A 344 6.65 -18.13 -4.90
C GLU A 344 5.75 -17.74 -3.73
N GLN A 345 5.78 -16.46 -3.34
CA GLN A 345 4.92 -15.96 -2.28
C GLN A 345 3.49 -15.79 -2.80
N VAL A 346 2.53 -16.46 -2.16
CA VAL A 346 1.10 -16.32 -2.47
C VAL A 346 0.52 -15.02 -1.90
N TYR A 347 1.13 -14.47 -0.85
CA TYR A 347 0.74 -13.19 -0.25
C TYR A 347 1.97 -12.43 0.26
N PRO A 348 1.92 -11.08 0.34
CA PRO A 348 3.05 -10.27 0.75
C PRO A 348 3.60 -10.67 2.13
N GLY A 349 4.89 -11.03 2.19
CA GLY A 349 5.54 -11.46 3.44
C GLY A 349 5.22 -12.90 3.85
N GLY A 350 4.47 -13.64 3.04
CA GLY A 350 4.18 -15.05 3.27
C GLY A 350 5.37 -15.98 3.00
N PRO A 351 5.28 -17.25 3.43
CA PRO A 351 6.34 -18.22 3.28
C PRO A 351 6.49 -18.68 1.82
N VAL A 352 7.73 -18.94 1.41
CA VAL A 352 8.06 -19.71 0.20
C VAL A 352 8.38 -21.14 0.63
N LEU A 353 7.69 -22.13 0.07
CA LEU A 353 7.77 -23.53 0.52
C LEU A 353 8.85 -24.34 -0.23
N ALA A 354 9.18 -23.96 -1.47
CA ALA A 354 10.15 -24.61 -2.33
C ALA A 354 10.95 -23.59 -3.17
N GLY A 355 12.14 -23.97 -3.66
CA GLY A 355 12.96 -23.11 -4.53
C GLY A 355 13.81 -22.07 -3.80
N GLU A 356 14.23 -21.04 -4.54
CA GLU A 356 15.10 -19.97 -4.03
C GLU A 356 14.34 -19.08 -3.04
N GLY A 357 14.85 -18.95 -1.80
CA GLY A 357 14.17 -18.23 -0.72
C GLY A 357 13.23 -19.09 0.15
N ALA A 358 13.20 -20.42 -0.08
CA ALA A 358 12.40 -21.33 0.72
C ALA A 358 12.84 -21.43 2.19
N ILE A 359 11.90 -21.78 3.08
CA ILE A 359 12.21 -22.08 4.49
C ILE A 359 12.96 -23.43 4.59
N VAL A 360 14.28 -23.35 4.72
CA VAL A 360 15.16 -24.54 4.89
C VAL A 360 15.40 -24.77 6.39
N PRO A 361 15.05 -25.94 6.93
CA PRO A 361 15.35 -26.26 8.33
C PRO A 361 16.86 -26.52 8.47
N THR A 362 17.47 -25.97 9.51
CA THR A 362 18.92 -26.02 9.73
C THR A 362 19.43 -27.35 10.31
N ASP A 363 18.55 -28.21 10.82
CA ASP A 363 18.91 -29.43 11.56
C ASP A 363 18.64 -30.75 10.80
N SER A 364 19.36 -31.79 11.22
CA SER A 364 19.44 -33.12 10.60
C SER A 364 18.22 -34.03 10.80
N SER A 365 17.15 -33.58 11.49
CA SER A 365 15.90 -34.35 11.66
C SER A 365 14.99 -34.28 10.42
N ARG A 366 15.56 -34.30 9.20
CA ARG A 366 14.86 -34.10 7.93
C ARG A 366 13.55 -34.89 7.90
N VAL A 367 12.44 -34.17 7.92
CA VAL A 367 11.13 -34.67 7.52
C VAL A 367 11.09 -34.56 6.01
N ASP A 368 10.78 -35.65 5.33
CA ASP A 368 10.47 -35.59 3.89
C ASP A 368 9.08 -34.97 3.74
N ARG A 369 9.06 -33.63 3.61
CA ARG A 369 7.84 -32.82 3.53
C ARG A 369 6.95 -33.24 2.37
N VAL A 370 7.56 -33.65 1.25
CA VAL A 370 6.86 -34.14 0.06
C VAL A 370 6.17 -35.45 0.38
N ALA A 371 6.87 -36.42 0.99
CA ALA A 371 6.30 -37.70 1.37
C ALA A 371 5.18 -37.56 2.41
N VAL A 372 5.33 -36.67 3.40
CA VAL A 372 4.28 -36.40 4.39
C VAL A 372 3.05 -35.77 3.73
N ALA A 373 3.24 -34.81 2.83
CA ALA A 373 2.15 -34.19 2.10
C ALA A 373 1.40 -35.19 1.23
N GLU A 374 2.11 -36.03 0.49
CA GLU A 374 1.53 -37.11 -0.31
C GLU A 374 0.74 -38.10 0.54
N ARG A 375 1.29 -38.49 1.70
CA ARG A 375 0.59 -39.38 2.63
C ARG A 375 -0.71 -38.76 3.14
N LEU A 376 -0.68 -37.50 3.56
CA LEU A 376 -1.89 -36.80 4.03
C LEU A 376 -2.92 -36.62 2.91
N SER A 377 -2.48 -36.34 1.68
CA SER A 377 -3.33 -36.26 0.50
C SER A 377 -3.95 -37.61 0.14
N ALA A 378 -3.23 -38.71 0.34
CA ALA A 378 -3.73 -40.07 0.10
C ALA A 378 -4.73 -40.57 1.16
N MET A 379 -4.74 -39.99 2.37
CA MET A 379 -5.73 -40.34 3.40
C MET A 379 -7.15 -39.91 2.98
N SER A 380 -8.13 -40.76 3.30
CA SER A 380 -9.54 -40.35 3.24
C SER A 380 -9.82 -39.21 4.23
N ARG A 381 -10.89 -38.44 3.99
CA ARG A 381 -11.28 -37.32 4.87
C ARG A 381 -11.46 -37.75 6.34
N ALA A 382 -12.04 -38.94 6.56
CA ALA A 382 -12.27 -39.47 7.91
C ALA A 382 -10.96 -39.84 8.62
N GLU A 383 -10.03 -40.49 7.91
CA GLU A 383 -8.70 -40.83 8.45
C GLU A 383 -7.89 -39.57 8.77
N ARG A 384 -7.94 -38.58 7.87
CA ARG A 384 -7.28 -37.29 8.05
C ARG A 384 -7.83 -36.56 9.28
N ASN A 385 -9.15 -36.46 9.42
CA ASN A 385 -9.78 -35.88 10.60
C ASN A 385 -9.35 -36.57 11.90
N ARG A 386 -9.26 -37.90 11.90
CA ARG A 386 -8.79 -38.66 13.06
C ARG A 386 -7.31 -38.42 13.35
N TRP A 387 -6.47 -38.29 12.32
CA TRP A 387 -5.05 -38.00 12.50
C TRP A 387 -4.83 -36.62 13.13
N PHE A 388 -5.54 -35.61 12.64
CA PHE A 388 -5.46 -34.24 13.15
C PHE A 388 -6.09 -34.10 14.54
N SER A 389 -7.19 -34.80 14.85
CA SER A 389 -7.82 -34.70 16.17
C SER A 389 -6.90 -35.16 17.30
N VAL A 390 -6.09 -36.20 17.05
CA VAL A 390 -5.09 -36.71 18.02
C VAL A 390 -3.91 -35.75 18.20
N ARG A 391 -3.62 -34.90 17.21
CA ARG A 391 -2.43 -34.03 17.18
C ARG A 391 -2.73 -32.54 17.30
N ALA A 392 -4.01 -32.16 17.38
CA ALA A 392 -4.45 -30.76 17.36
C ALA A 392 -3.75 -29.93 18.44
N ASP A 393 -3.66 -30.43 19.67
CA ASP A 393 -3.00 -29.72 20.76
C ASP A 393 -1.50 -29.52 20.50
N LYS A 394 -0.83 -30.51 19.90
CA LYS A 394 0.59 -30.41 19.53
C LYS A 394 0.85 -29.39 18.43
N ILE A 395 -0.01 -29.39 17.40
CA ILE A 395 0.06 -28.43 16.29
C ILE A 395 -0.15 -27.01 16.83
N ARG A 396 -1.20 -26.79 17.63
CA ARG A 396 -1.53 -25.47 18.18
C ARG A 396 -0.52 -24.95 19.20
N SER A 397 0.15 -25.84 19.95
CA SER A 397 1.15 -25.48 20.96
C SER A 397 2.59 -25.46 20.44
N CYS A 398 2.81 -25.58 19.13
CA CYS A 398 4.16 -25.68 18.54
C CYS A 398 5.01 -26.84 19.09
N SER A 399 4.39 -27.91 19.60
CA SER A 399 5.10 -29.07 20.14
C SER A 399 5.11 -30.28 19.21
N LEU A 400 4.70 -30.09 17.94
CA LEU A 400 4.75 -31.11 16.91
C LEU A 400 6.19 -31.42 16.51
N THR A 401 6.55 -32.70 16.47
CA THR A 401 7.91 -33.17 16.15
C THR A 401 7.96 -33.97 14.86
N ALA A 402 9.15 -34.19 14.28
CA ALA A 402 9.34 -35.10 13.15
C ALA A 402 8.75 -36.51 13.38
N ALA A 403 8.77 -37.03 14.61
CA ALA A 403 8.23 -38.35 14.92
C ALA A 403 6.70 -38.40 14.85
N ASP A 404 6.03 -37.27 15.05
CA ASP A 404 4.57 -37.21 15.01
C ASP A 404 4.01 -37.26 13.57
N VAL A 405 4.83 -36.86 12.59
CA VAL A 405 4.48 -36.73 11.16
C VAL A 405 5.10 -37.81 10.25
N ARG A 406 6.14 -38.51 10.71
CA ARG A 406 6.66 -39.74 10.08
C ARG A 406 5.70 -40.91 10.29
#